data_AF-A0A841MZT1-F1
#
_entry.id   AF-A0A841MZT1-F1
#
_cell.length_a   1.000
_cell.length_b   1.000
_cell.length_c   1.000
_cell.angle_alpha   90.00
_cell.angle_beta   90.00
_cell.angle_gamma   90.00
#
_symmetry.space_group_name_H-M   'P 1'
#
loop_
_entity.id
_entity.type
_entity.pdbx_description
1 polymer ?
#
loop_
_entity_poly.entity_id
_entity_poly.type
_entity_poly.pdbx_seq_one_letter_code
_entity_poly.pdbx_strand_id
1 'polypeptide(L)' 'MTDADADWLGTKVGFTLKGEGNGTEISFYHTGWKSANGHFRQSSFCWALYLRILRKFAEEGLHVPYSERYHF' A
#
# COMPACT_ATOMS: atom_id res chain seq x y z
N MET A 1 19.56 0.45 10.36
CA MET A 1 19.84 0.97 9.00
C MET A 1 18.56 1.63 8.52
N THR A 2 18.58 2.95 8.30
CA THR A 2 17.39 3.76 7.94
C THR A 2 17.46 4.28 6.50
N ASP A 3 18.49 3.89 5.75
CA ASP A 3 18.65 4.32 4.37
C ASP A 3 17.72 3.51 3.45
N ALA A 4 16.97 4.25 2.63
CA ALA A 4 16.12 3.66 1.61
C ALA A 4 16.97 3.02 0.51
N ASP A 5 16.47 1.95 -0.07
CA ASP A 5 17.07 1.34 -1.27
C ASP A 5 17.16 2.39 -2.39
N ALA A 6 18.23 2.33 -3.20
CA ALA A 6 18.47 3.27 -4.29
C ALA A 6 17.32 3.32 -5.31
N ASP A 7 16.56 2.23 -5.42
CA ASP A 7 15.38 2.15 -6.29
C ASP A 7 14.16 2.91 -5.74
N TRP A 8 14.09 3.13 -4.42
CA TRP A 8 13.03 3.90 -3.78
C TRP A 8 13.30 5.40 -3.78
N LEU A 9 14.57 5.81 -3.93
CA LEU A 9 14.96 7.22 -3.94
C LEU A 9 14.31 7.96 -5.11
N GLY A 10 13.50 8.97 -4.77
CA GLY A 10 12.76 9.80 -5.73
C GLY A 10 11.38 9.26 -6.10
N THR A 11 10.99 8.08 -5.60
CA THR A 11 9.61 7.59 -5.74
C THR A 11 8.67 8.40 -4.85
N LYS A 12 7.40 8.49 -5.24
CA LYS A 12 6.34 9.18 -4.50
C LYS A 12 5.23 8.21 -4.18
N VAL A 13 4.84 8.16 -2.91
CA VAL A 13 3.70 7.37 -2.42
C VAL A 13 2.61 8.34 -2.00
N GLY A 14 1.36 8.04 -2.36
CA GLY A 14 0.24 8.84 -1.90
C GLY A 14 -1.10 8.17 -2.12
N PHE A 15 -2.12 8.83 -1.56
CA PHE A 15 -3.50 8.40 -1.61
C PHE A 15 -4.37 9.59 -1.98
N THR A 16 -5.32 9.37 -2.87
CA THR A 16 -6.41 10.30 -3.12
C THR A 16 -7.67 9.71 -2.49
N LEU A 17 -8.34 10.50 -1.65
CA LEU A 17 -9.57 10.11 -0.97
C LEU A 17 -10.73 10.87 -1.60
N LYS A 18 -11.81 10.15 -1.89
CA LYS A 18 -13.05 10.73 -2.41
C LYS A 18 -14.22 10.17 -1.61
N GLY A 19 -15.04 11.05 -1.04
CA GLY A 19 -16.28 10.63 -0.39
C GLY A 19 -17.26 10.11 -1.44
N GLU A 20 -17.80 8.92 -1.23
CA GLU A 20 -18.75 8.25 -2.13
C GLU A 20 -19.89 7.67 -1.29
N GLY A 21 -21.02 8.39 -1.23
CA GLY A 21 -22.19 8.00 -0.43
C GLY A 21 -21.85 7.82 1.05
N ASN A 22 -22.00 6.59 1.55
CA ASN A 22 -21.69 6.22 2.94
C ASN A 22 -20.25 5.71 3.13
N GLY A 23 -19.41 5.79 2.10
CA GLY A 23 -18.04 5.29 2.11
C GLY A 23 -17.02 6.30 1.60
N THR A 24 -15.76 5.85 1.53
CA THR A 24 -14.65 6.61 0.94
C THR A 24 -13.94 5.73 -0.06
N GLU A 25 -13.86 6.19 -1.31
CA GLU A 25 -12.99 5.60 -2.31
C GLU A 25 -11.55 6.07 -2.06
N ILE A 26 -10.62 5.12 -2.03
CA ILE A 26 -9.20 5.37 -1.86
C ILE A 26 -8.47 4.93 -3.12
N SER A 27 -7.86 5.89 -3.81
CA SER A 27 -6.95 5.62 -4.93
C SER A 27 -5.51 5.73 -4.46
N PHE A 28 -4.81 4.59 -4.41
CA PHE A 28 -3.39 4.53 -4.09
C PHE A 28 -2.53 4.75 -5.33
N TYR A 29 -1.42 5.47 -5.18
CA TYR A 29 -0.40 5.56 -6.21
C TYR A 29 1.00 5.48 -5.61
N HIS A 30 1.86 4.74 -6.31
CA HIS A 30 3.30 4.72 -6.08
C HIS A 30 4.01 5.00 -7.40
N THR A 31 4.42 6.26 -7.59
CA THR A 31 4.97 6.77 -8.86
C THR A 31 6.44 7.12 -8.73
N GLY A 32 7.08 7.48 -9.83
CA GLY A 32 8.50 7.89 -9.83
C GLY A 32 9.51 6.74 -9.83
N TRP A 33 9.06 5.51 -10.04
CA TRP A 33 9.95 4.37 -10.24
C TRP A 33 10.74 4.53 -11.54
N LYS A 34 12.06 4.36 -11.47
CA LYS A 34 12.94 4.44 -12.65
C LYS A 34 12.71 3.30 -13.63
N SER A 35 12.32 2.12 -13.13
CA SER A 35 11.99 0.95 -13.95
C SER A 35 11.03 0.02 -13.21
N ALA A 36 10.31 -0.84 -13.96
CA ALA A 36 9.44 -1.88 -13.41
C ALA A 36 10.25 -3.11 -12.94
N ASN A 37 11.22 -2.88 -12.06
CA ASN A 37 12.14 -3.89 -11.56
C ASN A 37 11.51 -4.82 -10.51
N GLY A 38 12.32 -5.72 -9.92
CA GLY A 38 11.85 -6.64 -8.87
C GLY A 38 11.28 -5.90 -7.66
N HIS A 39 11.91 -4.80 -7.24
CA HIS A 39 11.45 -3.99 -6.12
C HIS A 39 10.10 -3.33 -6.40
N PHE A 40 9.88 -2.81 -7.61
CA PHE A 40 8.59 -2.28 -8.03
C PHE A 40 7.49 -3.35 -7.91
N ARG A 41 7.73 -4.57 -8.45
CA ARG A 41 6.75 -5.66 -8.43
C ARG A 41 6.41 -6.11 -7.01
N GLN A 42 7.43 -6.33 -6.19
CA GLN A 42 7.25 -6.73 -4.79
C GLN A 42 6.52 -5.65 -3.98
N SER A 43 6.93 -4.39 -4.12
CA SER A 43 6.30 -3.27 -3.41
C SER A 43 4.83 -3.11 -3.82
N SER A 44 4.53 -3.22 -5.12
CA SER A 44 3.16 -3.15 -5.63
C SER A 44 2.27 -4.25 -5.06
N PHE A 45 2.78 -5.49 -4.98
CA PHE A 45 2.08 -6.61 -4.37
C PHE A 45 1.80 -6.37 -2.87
N CYS A 46 2.82 -5.91 -2.13
CA CYS A 46 2.66 -5.59 -0.71
C CYS A 46 1.63 -4.49 -0.46
N TRP A 47 1.59 -3.45 -1.28
CA TRP A 47 0.60 -2.37 -1.13
C TRP A 47 -0.84 -2.83 -1.33
N ALA A 48 -1.09 -3.71 -2.30
CA ALA A 48 -2.43 -4.29 -2.49
C ALA A 48 -2.90 -5.05 -1.23
N LEU A 49 -1.98 -5.79 -0.59
CA LEU A 49 -2.28 -6.52 0.64
C LEU A 49 -2.59 -5.58 1.80
N TYR A 50 -1.78 -4.53 1.99
CA TYR A 50 -2.00 -3.55 3.06
C TYR A 50 -3.29 -2.76 2.88
N LEU A 51 -3.64 -2.40 1.64
CA LEU A 51 -4.91 -1.74 1.32
C LEU A 51 -6.11 -2.62 1.70
N ARG A 52 -6.01 -3.94 1.48
CA ARG A 52 -7.06 -4.88 1.89
C ARG A 52 -7.19 -4.98 3.40
N ILE A 53 -6.07 -5.05 4.13
CA ILE A 53 -6.06 -5.06 5.60
C ILE A 53 -6.62 -3.74 6.15
N LEU A 54 -6.21 -2.60 5.58
CA LEU A 54 -6.70 -1.27 5.95
C LEU A 54 -8.22 -1.18 5.82
N ARG A 55 -8.77 -1.65 4.69
CA ARG A 55 -10.22 -1.67 4.47
C ARG A 55 -10.93 -2.51 5.54
N LYS A 56 -10.45 -3.72 5.81
CA LYS A 56 -11.04 -4.61 6.82
C LYS A 56 -10.95 -4.04 8.24
N PHE A 57 -9.85 -3.39 8.56
CA PHE A 57 -9.71 -2.67 9.81
C PHE A 57 -10.73 -1.53 9.92
N ALA A 58 -10.85 -0.70 8.89
CA ALA A 58 -11.74 0.46 8.89
C ALA A 58 -13.24 0.09 8.88
N GLU A 59 -13.61 -0.98 8.17
CA GLU A 59 -15.02 -1.41 8.03
C GLU A 59 -15.47 -2.35 9.17
N GLU A 60 -14.58 -3.21 9.67
CA GLU A 60 -14.94 -4.33 10.56
C GLU A 60 -14.18 -4.33 11.89
N GLY A 61 -13.19 -3.45 12.07
CA GLY A 61 -12.34 -3.41 13.28
C GLY A 61 -11.33 -4.56 13.38
N LEU A 62 -11.10 -5.29 12.29
CA LEU A 62 -10.17 -6.43 12.29
C LEU A 62 -8.71 -5.98 12.40
N HIS A 63 -8.00 -6.51 13.39
CA HIS A 63 -6.57 -6.34 13.54
C HIS A 63 -5.82 -7.58 13.04
N VAL A 64 -4.98 -7.43 12.02
CA VAL A 64 -4.15 -8.51 11.48
C VAL A 64 -2.71 -8.33 11.95
N PRO A 65 -2.14 -9.30 12.69
CA PRO A 65 -0.71 -9.27 13.03
C PRO A 65 0.15 -9.22 11.77
N TYR A 66 1.26 -8.47 11.82
CA TYR A 66 2.14 -8.34 10.66
C TYR A 66 2.65 -9.70 10.15
N SER A 67 2.91 -10.65 11.05
CA SER A 67 3.33 -12.02 10.72
C SER A 67 2.30 -12.79 9.87
N GLU A 68 1.02 -12.48 10.00
CA GLU A 68 -0.08 -13.20 9.35
C GLU A 68 -0.56 -12.54 8.06
N ARG A 69 0.04 -11.39 7.69
CA ARG A 69 -0.42 -10.56 6.55
C ARG A 69 -0.61 -11.35 5.25
N TYR A 70 0.23 -12.34 4.95
CA TYR A 70 0.16 -13.11 3.69
C TYR A 70 -0.87 -14.24 3.68
N HIS A 71 -1.35 -14.65 4.85
CA HIS A 71 -2.33 -15.73 5.00
C HIS A 71 -3.75 -15.20 5.16
N PHE A 72 -3.87 -13.89 5.29
CA PHE A 72 -5.14 -13.20 5.35
C PHE A 72 -5.77 -13.11 3.97
#